data_AF-A0A7C3UR69-F1
#
_entry.id   AF-A0A7C3UR69-F1
#
_cell.length_a   1.000
_cell.length_b   1.000
_cell.length_c   1.000
_cell.angle_alpha   90.00
_cell.angle_beta   90.00
_cell.angle_gamma   90.00
#
_symmetry.space_group_name_H-M   'P 1'
#
loop_
_entity.id
_entity.type
_entity.pdbx_description
1 polymer ?
#
loop_
_entity_poly.entity_id
_entity_poly.type
_entity_poly.pdbx_seq_one_letter_code
_entity_poly.pdbx_strand_id
1 'polypeptide(L)'
;MFKFLFLLLIVSIISCKEVECQKIKYLATGNEYISIPTIRQNDAGIEKINFILMRYNGLIELSGDGNNHFIMPYIEVNNKCINIKNPKWIRDKFWIPNYNLEYQNIEIKGIIFTPVNERGLVYQLQLTNKSNSSLDLFAGIKVSWNNTYLTIYSHKQIIGNKKVIKPTWLNGIVIEFYTEVPTFAIAFGTEENKLLKIIPKEIFENGND
;
A
#
# COMPACT_ATOMS: atom_id res chain seq x y z
N MET A 1 -1.18 55.05 12.25
CA MET A 1 0.25 54.95 12.60
C MET A 1 0.69 53.51 12.35
N PHE A 2 1.15 53.19 11.14
CA PHE A 2 1.58 51.85 10.74
C PHE A 2 3.03 51.63 11.16
N LYS A 3 3.30 50.59 11.96
CA LYS A 3 4.65 50.08 12.21
C LYS A 3 4.77 48.73 11.50
N PHE A 4 5.42 48.72 10.35
CA PHE A 4 5.90 47.49 9.72
C PHE A 4 7.18 47.04 10.44
N LEU A 5 7.15 45.80 10.94
CA LEU A 5 8.31 45.11 11.50
C LEU A 5 9.02 44.42 10.32
N PHE A 6 10.23 44.87 9.97
CA PHE A 6 11.08 44.19 9.00
C PHE A 6 11.74 42.98 9.66
N LEU A 7 11.49 41.78 9.12
CA LEU A 7 12.19 40.55 9.50
C LEU A 7 13.43 40.40 8.59
N LEU A 8 14.62 40.46 9.17
CA LEU A 8 15.89 40.22 8.46
C LEU A 8 16.15 38.71 8.43
N LEU A 9 16.23 38.10 7.24
CA LEU A 9 16.47 36.67 7.06
C LEU A 9 17.93 36.48 6.59
N ILE A 10 18.80 36.06 7.50
CA ILE A 10 20.19 35.70 7.19
C ILE A 10 20.19 34.23 6.76
N VAL A 11 20.43 33.96 5.47
CA VAL A 11 20.62 32.60 4.95
C VAL A 11 22.12 32.31 4.90
N SER A 12 22.59 31.51 5.86
CA SER A 12 23.93 30.91 5.81
C SER A 12 23.82 29.57 5.08
N ILE A 13 24.29 29.49 3.83
CA ILE A 13 24.36 28.22 3.08
C ILE A 13 25.60 27.46 3.57
N ILE A 14 25.40 26.50 4.47
CA ILE A 14 26.42 25.50 4.78
C ILE A 14 26.26 24.38 3.74
N SER A 15 27.16 24.33 2.76
CA SER A 15 27.24 23.21 1.83
C SER A 15 27.76 21.98 2.57
N CYS A 16 26.84 21.08 2.95
CA CYS A 16 27.18 19.75 3.46
C CYS A 16 27.29 18.82 2.26
N LYS A 17 28.43 18.12 2.12
CA LYS A 17 28.64 17.09 1.08
C LYS A 17 27.48 16.09 1.13
N GLU A 18 26.81 15.87 0.00
CA GLU A 18 25.83 14.81 -0.15
C GLU A 18 26.50 13.47 0.17
N VAL A 19 26.14 12.89 1.31
CA VAL A 19 26.34 11.46 1.55
C VAL A 19 25.46 10.76 0.53
N GLU A 20 26.07 9.92 -0.31
CA GLU A 20 25.37 9.14 -1.33
C GLU A 20 24.53 8.04 -0.65
N CYS A 21 23.44 8.44 0.00
CA CYS A 21 22.41 7.53 0.47
C CYS A 21 21.76 6.92 -0.77
N GLN A 22 21.69 5.59 -0.84
CA GLN A 22 20.94 4.89 -1.88
C GLN A 22 19.52 5.47 -1.93
N LYS A 23 19.24 6.25 -2.98
CA LYS A 23 17.97 6.98 -3.11
C LYS A 23 16.86 5.97 -3.37
N ILE A 24 16.02 5.73 -2.38
CA ILE A 24 14.84 4.87 -2.53
C ILE A 24 13.97 5.47 -3.63
N LYS A 25 13.63 4.66 -4.63
CA LYS A 25 12.81 5.08 -5.77
C LYS A 25 11.37 4.62 -5.57
N TYR A 26 10.45 5.52 -5.84
CA TYR A 26 9.01 5.27 -5.75
C TYR A 26 8.33 5.42 -7.12
N LEU A 27 7.19 4.74 -7.27
CA LEU A 27 6.21 4.98 -8.30
C LEU A 27 4.90 5.43 -7.64
N ALA A 28 4.06 6.11 -8.42
CA ALA A 28 2.75 6.53 -7.98
C ALA A 28 1.70 6.17 -9.04
N THR A 29 0.47 5.91 -8.60
CA THR A 29 -0.72 5.76 -9.44
C THR A 29 -1.96 6.14 -8.63
N GLY A 30 -3.10 6.38 -9.27
CA GLY A 30 -4.31 6.82 -8.60
C GLY A 30 -5.45 7.11 -9.57
N ASN A 31 -6.65 7.20 -9.02
CA ASN A 31 -7.87 7.63 -9.70
C ASN A 31 -8.54 8.76 -8.89
N GLU A 32 -9.77 9.11 -9.22
CA GLU A 32 -10.55 10.16 -8.57
C GLU A 32 -10.98 9.86 -7.11
N TYR A 33 -10.83 8.62 -6.66
CA TYR A 33 -11.24 8.18 -5.31
C TYR A 33 -10.07 7.83 -4.40
N ILE A 34 -9.03 7.19 -4.95
CA ILE A 34 -7.90 6.65 -4.20
C ILE A 34 -6.59 6.92 -4.93
N SER A 35 -5.54 7.21 -4.15
CA SER A 35 -4.18 7.41 -4.63
C SER A 35 -3.21 6.46 -3.93
N ILE A 36 -2.20 6.05 -4.66
CA ILE A 36 -1.11 5.17 -4.21
C ILE A 36 0.19 5.95 -4.44
N PRO A 37 0.59 6.85 -3.53
CA PRO A 37 1.70 7.76 -3.75
C PRO A 37 3.08 7.09 -3.66
N THR A 38 3.20 5.97 -2.96
CA THR A 38 4.50 5.36 -2.62
C THR A 38 4.49 3.85 -2.86
N ILE A 39 4.65 3.46 -4.13
CA ILE A 39 5.01 2.09 -4.53
C ILE A 39 6.53 2.00 -4.55
N ARG A 40 7.12 1.24 -3.62
CA ARG A 40 8.58 1.12 -3.52
C ARG A 40 9.12 0.21 -4.63
N GLN A 41 10.02 0.75 -5.45
CA GLN A 41 10.54 0.01 -6.61
C GLN A 41 11.40 -1.19 -6.23
N ASN A 42 12.02 -1.18 -5.05
CA ASN A 42 12.93 -2.25 -4.64
C ASN A 42 12.20 -3.58 -4.38
N ASP A 43 10.97 -3.55 -3.90
CA ASP A 43 10.27 -4.75 -3.42
C ASP A 43 8.77 -4.77 -3.75
N ALA A 44 8.29 -3.81 -4.53
CA ALA A 44 6.91 -3.68 -4.99
C ALA A 44 5.87 -3.56 -3.85
N GLY A 45 6.32 -3.17 -2.66
CA GLY A 45 5.45 -2.82 -1.55
C GLY A 45 4.81 -1.44 -1.73
N ILE A 46 3.55 -1.32 -1.29
CA ILE A 46 2.82 -0.06 -1.19
C ILE A 46 2.98 0.44 0.24
N GLU A 47 3.71 1.52 0.43
CA GLU A 47 3.92 2.09 1.76
C GLU A 47 2.69 2.84 2.26
N LYS A 48 1.96 3.49 1.34
CA LYS A 48 0.85 4.38 1.66
C LYS A 48 -0.27 4.30 0.63
N ILE A 49 -1.50 4.47 1.10
CA ILE A 49 -2.66 4.78 0.25
C ILE A 49 -3.42 5.96 0.83
N ASN A 50 -3.99 6.80 -0.04
CA ASN A 50 -4.76 7.97 0.40
C ASN A 50 -6.13 8.04 -0.28
N PHE A 51 -7.14 8.46 0.46
CA PHE A 51 -8.48 8.75 -0.05
C PHE A 51 -9.10 9.91 0.70
N ILE A 52 -10.07 10.61 0.11
CA ILE A 52 -10.72 11.74 0.78
C ILE A 52 -11.92 11.24 1.57
N LEU A 53 -11.99 11.61 2.85
CA LEU A 53 -13.15 11.33 3.69
C LEU A 53 -13.96 12.61 3.88
N MET A 54 -15.12 12.67 3.19
CA MET A 54 -16.00 13.85 3.16
C MET A 54 -16.46 14.28 4.55
N ARG A 55 -16.67 13.35 5.49
CA ARG A 55 -17.05 13.69 6.88
C ARG A 55 -16.05 14.66 7.54
N TYR A 56 -14.77 14.55 7.22
CA TYR A 56 -13.73 15.42 7.77
C TYR A 56 -13.19 16.44 6.77
N ASN A 57 -13.73 16.48 5.54
CA ASN A 57 -13.23 17.32 4.43
C ASN A 57 -11.71 17.26 4.28
N GLY A 58 -11.14 16.06 4.44
CA GLY A 58 -9.69 15.88 4.50
C GLY A 58 -9.22 14.59 3.88
N LEU A 59 -7.94 14.56 3.55
CA LEU A 59 -7.24 13.40 3.02
C LEU A 59 -6.89 12.46 4.16
N ILE A 60 -7.36 11.22 4.08
CA ILE A 60 -6.92 10.13 4.93
C ILE A 60 -5.75 9.44 4.25
N GLU A 61 -4.65 9.26 4.97
CA GLU A 61 -3.49 8.45 4.57
C GLU A 61 -3.37 7.24 5.50
N LEU A 62 -3.29 6.05 4.92
CA LEU A 62 -3.04 4.80 5.65
C LEU A 62 -1.63 4.33 5.36
N SER A 63 -0.91 3.88 6.40
CA SER A 63 0.44 3.37 6.27
C SER A 63 0.77 2.27 7.27
N GLY A 64 1.83 1.51 6.99
CA GLY A 64 2.46 0.62 7.95
C GLY A 64 3.30 1.37 9.01
N ASP A 65 4.19 0.66 9.68
CA ASP A 65 5.01 1.16 10.80
C ASP A 65 6.41 1.63 10.39
N GLY A 66 6.65 1.83 9.09
CA GLY A 66 7.95 2.20 8.52
C GLY A 66 8.90 1.02 8.29
N ASN A 67 8.78 -0.06 9.05
CA ASN A 67 9.45 -1.33 8.76
C ASN A 67 8.62 -2.20 7.82
N ASN A 68 7.30 -2.11 7.92
CA ASN A 68 6.32 -2.81 7.12
C ASN A 68 5.61 -1.85 6.17
N HIS A 69 5.40 -2.32 4.94
CA HIS A 69 4.52 -1.68 3.95
C HIS A 69 3.07 -1.78 4.37
N PHE A 70 2.23 -0.84 3.94
CA PHE A 70 0.79 -0.97 4.10
C PHE A 70 0.24 -2.19 3.35
N ILE A 71 0.64 -2.38 2.09
CA ILE A 71 0.35 -3.59 1.31
C ILE A 71 1.66 -4.15 0.75
N MET A 72 1.90 -5.45 0.91
CA MET A 72 3.08 -6.14 0.39
C MET A 72 2.65 -7.38 -0.40
N PRO A 73 3.14 -7.61 -1.63
CA PRO A 73 2.89 -8.88 -2.33
C PRO A 73 3.43 -10.07 -1.52
N TYR A 74 2.66 -11.15 -1.52
CA TYR A 74 3.00 -12.42 -0.87
C TYR A 74 3.01 -13.54 -1.90
N ILE A 75 4.15 -14.21 -2.03
CA ILE A 75 4.32 -15.29 -3.00
C ILE A 75 4.98 -16.45 -2.27
N GLU A 76 4.41 -17.64 -2.42
CA GLU A 76 5.01 -18.89 -1.96
C GLU A 76 5.18 -19.85 -3.12
N VAL A 77 6.31 -20.56 -3.11
CA VAL A 77 6.64 -21.62 -4.06
C VAL A 77 7.09 -22.82 -3.27
N ASN A 78 6.38 -23.94 -3.41
CA ASN A 78 6.60 -25.17 -2.62
C ASN A 78 6.72 -24.86 -1.12
N ASN A 79 5.74 -24.13 -0.57
CA ASN A 79 5.67 -23.69 0.84
C ASN A 79 6.81 -22.77 1.31
N LYS A 80 7.59 -22.19 0.39
CA LYS A 80 8.65 -21.24 0.72
C LYS A 80 8.28 -19.84 0.25
N CYS A 81 8.21 -18.89 1.19
CA CYS A 81 7.98 -17.48 0.88
C CYS A 81 9.15 -16.89 0.09
N ILE A 82 8.83 -16.19 -0.99
CA ILE A 82 9.78 -15.45 -1.82
C ILE A 82 9.67 -13.97 -1.47
N ASN A 83 10.83 -13.32 -1.35
CA ASN A 83 10.91 -11.87 -1.21
C ASN A 83 11.20 -11.26 -2.59
N ILE A 84 10.31 -10.37 -3.04
CA ILE A 84 10.56 -9.56 -4.24
C ILE A 84 11.73 -8.62 -3.95
N LYS A 85 12.73 -8.62 -4.82
CA LYS A 85 13.90 -7.73 -4.75
C LYS A 85 14.28 -7.26 -6.14
N ASN A 86 14.44 -5.95 -6.31
CA ASN A 86 14.83 -5.27 -7.54
C ASN A 86 14.09 -5.77 -8.81
N PRO A 87 12.75 -5.81 -8.83
CA PRO A 87 12.02 -6.19 -10.03
C PRO A 87 12.22 -5.13 -11.14
N LYS A 88 12.08 -5.55 -12.40
CA LYS A 88 12.19 -4.66 -13.56
C LYS A 88 10.85 -3.96 -13.77
N TRP A 89 10.84 -2.63 -13.68
CA TRP A 89 9.63 -1.83 -13.80
C TRP A 89 9.39 -1.28 -15.21
N ILE A 90 8.12 -1.23 -15.60
CA ILE A 90 7.59 -0.56 -16.79
C ILE A 90 6.36 0.25 -16.35
N ARG A 91 6.07 1.35 -17.04
CA ARG A 91 4.80 2.08 -16.87
C ARG A 91 3.96 1.93 -18.13
N ASP A 92 2.91 1.14 -18.05
CA ASP A 92 1.96 1.04 -19.16
C ASP A 92 1.19 2.35 -19.26
N LYS A 93 1.04 2.83 -20.49
CA LYS A 93 0.40 4.13 -20.79
C LYS A 93 0.99 5.28 -19.96
N PHE A 94 2.24 5.16 -19.51
CA PHE A 94 2.96 6.11 -18.66
C PHE A 94 2.49 6.25 -17.20
N TRP A 95 1.41 5.59 -16.78
CA TRP A 95 0.82 5.79 -15.43
C TRP A 95 0.42 4.52 -14.68
N ILE A 96 0.49 3.35 -15.31
CA ILE A 96 0.19 2.05 -14.68
C ILE A 96 1.50 1.31 -14.37
N PRO A 97 1.93 1.24 -13.10
CA PRO A 97 3.09 0.46 -12.68
C PRO A 97 2.93 -1.04 -12.95
N ASN A 98 3.84 -1.56 -13.76
CA ASN A 98 4.01 -2.98 -14.03
C ASN A 98 5.43 -3.39 -13.67
N TYR A 99 5.59 -4.61 -13.18
CA TYR A 99 6.92 -5.18 -12.99
C TYR A 99 7.00 -6.63 -13.41
N ASN A 100 8.20 -7.04 -13.79
CA ASN A 100 8.57 -8.43 -14.02
C ASN A 100 9.78 -8.80 -13.16
N LEU A 101 9.74 -9.99 -12.57
CA LEU A 101 10.83 -10.61 -11.82
C LEU A 101 10.91 -12.08 -12.20
N GLU A 102 12.13 -12.56 -12.46
CA GLU A 102 12.38 -13.99 -12.61
C GLU A 102 12.96 -14.52 -11.29
N TYR A 103 12.38 -15.61 -10.80
CA TYR A 103 12.87 -16.32 -9.64
C TYR A 103 12.96 -17.81 -9.98
N GLN A 104 14.19 -18.33 -10.10
CA GLN A 104 14.43 -19.70 -10.56
C GLN A 104 13.70 -19.95 -11.90
N ASN A 105 12.80 -20.94 -11.95
CA ASN A 105 12.00 -21.26 -13.14
C ASN A 105 10.61 -20.63 -13.11
N ILE A 106 10.41 -19.54 -12.36
CA ILE A 106 9.11 -18.87 -12.26
C ILE A 106 9.25 -17.43 -12.72
N GLU A 107 8.35 -17.01 -13.61
CA GLU A 107 8.16 -15.60 -13.95
C GLU A 107 7.05 -15.02 -13.09
N ILE A 108 7.33 -13.86 -12.48
CA ILE A 108 6.44 -13.14 -11.59
C ILE A 108 6.15 -11.80 -12.23
N LYS A 109 4.89 -11.57 -12.60
CA LYS A 109 4.41 -10.27 -13.06
C LYS A 109 3.48 -9.66 -12.03
N GLY A 110 3.65 -8.37 -11.78
CA GLY A 110 2.74 -7.62 -10.93
C GLY A 110 2.30 -6.32 -11.59
N ILE A 111 1.01 -6.00 -11.43
CA ILE A 111 0.40 -4.78 -11.94
C ILE A 111 -0.33 -4.11 -10.78
N ILE A 112 -0.07 -2.83 -10.56
CA ILE A 112 -0.75 -2.03 -9.55
C ILE A 112 -1.49 -0.93 -10.27
N PHE A 113 -2.81 -0.90 -10.15
CA PHE A 113 -3.62 0.13 -10.80
C PHE A 113 -4.87 0.46 -10.01
N THR A 114 -5.47 1.59 -10.38
CA THR A 114 -6.72 2.10 -9.80
C THR A 114 -7.68 2.25 -10.98
N PRO A 115 -8.69 1.38 -11.12
CA PRO A 115 -9.61 1.45 -12.25
C PRO A 115 -10.39 2.77 -12.24
N VAL A 116 -10.61 3.36 -13.41
CA VAL A 116 -11.38 4.61 -13.53
C VAL A 116 -12.84 4.33 -13.18
N ASN A 117 -13.50 5.25 -12.50
CA ASN A 117 -14.88 5.15 -11.99
C ASN A 117 -15.10 4.14 -10.85
N GLU A 118 -14.05 3.50 -10.35
CA GLU A 118 -14.15 2.50 -9.27
C GLU A 118 -13.52 2.98 -7.96
N ARG A 119 -14.20 2.70 -6.84
CA ARG A 119 -13.72 3.07 -5.50
C ARG A 119 -12.75 2.03 -4.94
N GLY A 120 -11.59 1.90 -5.55
CA GLY A 120 -10.60 0.94 -5.09
C GLY A 120 -9.33 0.88 -5.93
N LEU A 121 -8.49 -0.07 -5.56
CA LEU A 121 -7.26 -0.41 -6.26
C LEU A 121 -7.23 -1.90 -6.56
N VAL A 122 -6.45 -2.27 -7.55
CA VAL A 122 -6.19 -3.66 -7.93
C VAL A 122 -4.67 -3.88 -7.87
N TYR A 123 -4.27 -4.93 -7.16
CA TYR A 123 -2.93 -5.50 -7.21
C TYR A 123 -3.03 -6.86 -7.87
N GLN A 124 -2.73 -6.92 -9.17
CA GLN A 124 -2.72 -8.17 -9.92
C GLN A 124 -1.35 -8.84 -9.78
N LEU A 125 -1.33 -10.11 -9.41
CA LEU A 125 -0.15 -10.97 -9.39
C LEU A 125 -0.36 -12.14 -10.35
N GLN A 126 0.60 -12.36 -11.24
CA GLN A 126 0.63 -13.50 -12.14
C GLN A 126 1.94 -14.27 -11.94
N LEU A 127 1.82 -15.57 -11.66
CA LEU A 127 2.94 -16.50 -11.54
C LEU A 127 2.89 -17.46 -12.71
N THR A 128 3.98 -17.56 -13.46
CA THR A 128 4.10 -18.49 -14.60
C THR A 128 5.22 -19.47 -14.31
N ASN A 129 4.90 -20.76 -14.17
CA ASN A 129 5.89 -21.82 -14.09
C ASN A 129 6.50 -22.09 -15.47
N LYS A 130 7.81 -21.92 -15.61
CA LYS A 130 8.60 -22.21 -16.82
C LYS A 130 9.31 -23.56 -16.75
N SER A 131 9.17 -24.32 -15.67
CA SER A 131 9.77 -25.65 -15.54
C SER A 131 8.89 -26.75 -16.14
N ASN A 132 9.48 -27.92 -16.37
CA ASN A 132 8.76 -29.13 -16.79
C ASN A 132 8.14 -29.90 -15.61
N SER A 133 8.26 -29.39 -14.38
CA SER A 133 7.78 -30.04 -13.16
C SER A 133 6.58 -29.29 -12.59
N SER A 134 5.62 -30.01 -12.00
CA SER A 134 4.55 -29.35 -11.22
C SER A 134 5.14 -28.62 -10.02
N LEU A 135 4.70 -27.38 -9.79
CA LEU A 135 5.08 -26.56 -8.63
C LEU A 135 3.82 -26.13 -7.90
N ASP A 136 3.88 -26.09 -6.58
CA ASP A 136 2.82 -25.53 -5.75
C ASP A 136 3.05 -24.02 -5.61
N LEU A 137 2.12 -23.22 -6.12
CA LEU A 137 2.26 -21.77 -6.26
C LEU A 137 1.12 -21.06 -5.56
N PHE A 138 1.46 -20.18 -4.61
CA PHE A 138 0.48 -19.29 -3.99
C PHE A 138 0.86 -17.83 -4.22
N ALA A 139 -0.15 -17.03 -4.54
CA ALA A 139 -0.05 -15.58 -4.66
C ALA A 139 -1.07 -14.90 -3.76
N GLY A 140 -0.70 -13.74 -3.25
CA GLY A 140 -1.46 -13.05 -2.23
C GLY A 140 -0.91 -11.68 -1.91
N ILE A 141 -1.50 -11.06 -0.89
CA ILE A 141 -0.97 -9.83 -0.30
C ILE A 141 -0.95 -9.94 1.22
N LYS A 142 0.01 -9.23 1.81
CA LYS A 142 0.00 -8.88 3.21
C LYS A 142 -0.45 -7.46 3.39
N VAL A 143 -1.28 -7.23 4.41
CA VAL A 143 -1.71 -5.89 4.81
C VAL A 143 -1.19 -5.63 6.21
N SER A 144 -0.48 -4.51 6.38
CA SER A 144 0.02 -4.06 7.69
C SER A 144 -0.39 -2.61 7.93
N TRP A 145 -1.46 -2.43 8.70
CA TRP A 145 -2.01 -1.11 8.98
C TRP A 145 -1.64 -0.64 10.39
N ASN A 146 -0.67 0.27 10.47
CA ASN A 146 -0.25 0.82 11.75
C ASN A 146 -0.77 2.24 11.97
N ASN A 147 -0.56 3.11 10.99
CA ASN A 147 -0.81 4.53 11.13
C ASN A 147 -1.95 5.01 10.23
N THR A 148 -2.70 5.99 10.75
CA THR A 148 -3.73 6.71 10.03
C THR A 148 -3.49 8.20 10.22
N TYR A 149 -3.39 8.95 9.14
CA TYR A 149 -3.20 10.39 9.17
C TYR A 149 -4.35 11.11 8.49
N LEU A 150 -4.72 12.27 9.02
CA LEU A 150 -5.65 13.22 8.43
C LEU A 150 -4.87 14.46 8.01
N THR A 151 -5.04 14.87 6.75
CA THR A 151 -4.48 16.11 6.22
C THR A 151 -5.60 17.01 5.71
N ILE A 152 -5.72 18.20 6.33
CA ILE A 152 -6.57 19.30 5.86
C ILE A 152 -5.67 20.51 5.58
N TYR A 153 -5.03 21.02 6.63
CA TYR A 153 -4.01 22.08 6.56
C TYR A 153 -2.65 21.63 7.11
N SER A 154 -2.67 20.61 7.98
CA SER A 154 -1.49 20.00 8.59
C SER A 154 -1.68 18.50 8.61
N HIS A 155 -0.57 17.78 8.50
CA HIS A 155 -0.53 16.33 8.57
C HIS A 155 -0.57 15.89 10.04
N LYS A 156 -1.69 15.30 10.48
CA LYS A 156 -1.90 14.90 11.88
C LYS A 156 -2.26 13.43 11.96
N GLN A 157 -1.62 12.70 12.86
CA GLN A 157 -2.03 11.32 13.14
C GLN A 157 -3.38 11.34 13.84
N ILE A 158 -4.31 10.50 13.39
CA ILE A 158 -5.57 10.26 14.08
C ILE A 158 -5.47 8.95 14.85
N ILE A 159 -5.85 9.01 16.12
CA ILE A 159 -5.85 7.86 17.01
C ILE A 159 -7.25 7.29 17.04
N GLY A 160 -7.34 5.98 16.83
CA GLY A 160 -8.58 5.22 16.83
C GLY A 160 -8.27 3.74 16.87
N ASN A 161 -9.32 2.96 17.03
CA ASN A 161 -9.25 1.52 17.05
C ASN A 161 -9.35 0.97 15.63
N LYS A 162 -8.71 -0.19 15.43
CA LYS A 162 -8.77 -0.95 14.19
C LYS A 162 -9.44 -2.28 14.48
N LYS A 163 -10.15 -2.80 13.48
CA LYS A 163 -10.77 -4.13 13.55
C LYS A 163 -10.62 -4.82 12.21
N VAL A 164 -10.41 -6.13 12.27
CA VAL A 164 -10.46 -7.01 11.11
C VAL A 164 -11.74 -7.84 11.19
N ILE A 165 -12.52 -7.79 10.12
CA ILE A 165 -13.74 -8.56 9.94
C ILE A 165 -13.54 -9.52 8.78
N LYS A 166 -14.02 -10.76 8.95
CA LYS A 166 -14.16 -11.71 7.85
C LYS A 166 -15.64 -11.82 7.49
N PRO A 167 -16.13 -11.06 6.50
CA PRO A 167 -17.54 -11.10 6.12
C PRO A 167 -17.87 -12.37 5.32
N THR A 168 -19.14 -12.75 5.29
CA THR A 168 -19.61 -13.94 4.56
C THR A 168 -19.69 -13.71 3.04
N TRP A 169 -19.88 -12.47 2.62
CA TRP A 169 -20.09 -12.08 1.22
C TRP A 169 -18.80 -11.76 0.43
N LEU A 170 -17.64 -11.70 1.10
CA LEU A 170 -16.35 -11.42 0.47
C LEU A 170 -15.42 -12.60 0.69
N ASN A 171 -14.84 -13.12 -0.39
CA ASN A 171 -13.65 -13.97 -0.26
C ASN A 171 -12.44 -13.09 0.11
N GLY A 172 -12.35 -12.76 1.39
CA GLY A 172 -11.28 -11.94 1.94
C GLY A 172 -11.64 -11.33 3.29
N ILE A 173 -11.27 -10.07 3.48
CA ILE A 173 -11.34 -9.38 4.77
C ILE A 173 -11.82 -7.94 4.60
N VAL A 174 -12.35 -7.37 5.66
CA VAL A 174 -12.61 -5.94 5.80
C VAL A 174 -11.80 -5.44 6.98
N ILE A 175 -11.04 -4.36 6.78
CA ILE A 175 -10.40 -3.63 7.87
C ILE A 175 -11.20 -2.37 8.16
N GLU A 176 -11.52 -2.12 9.42
CA GLU A 176 -12.33 -0.97 9.85
C GLU A 176 -11.52 -0.07 10.76
N PHE A 177 -11.71 1.24 10.61
CA PHE A 177 -11.26 2.26 11.56
C PHE A 177 -12.45 2.90 12.25
N TYR A 178 -12.40 2.95 13.56
CA TYR A 178 -13.40 3.62 14.38
C TYR A 178 -12.75 4.42 15.48
N THR A 179 -13.31 5.58 15.76
CA THR A 179 -12.95 6.38 16.93
C THR A 179 -13.99 6.12 18.01
N GLU A 180 -15.04 6.93 18.03
CA GLU A 180 -16.26 6.73 18.84
C GLU A 180 -17.37 6.03 18.04
N VAL A 181 -17.33 6.18 16.72
CA VAL A 181 -18.23 5.56 15.75
C VAL A 181 -17.41 4.95 14.61
N PRO A 182 -17.97 4.00 13.85
CA PRO A 182 -17.36 3.55 12.59
C PRO A 182 -17.08 4.75 11.67
N THR A 183 -15.82 4.91 11.28
CA THR A 183 -15.35 6.10 10.54
C THR A 183 -15.16 5.77 9.07
N PHE A 184 -14.48 4.65 8.77
CA PHE A 184 -14.36 4.10 7.42
C PHE A 184 -13.97 2.62 7.47
N ALA A 185 -14.17 1.92 6.35
CA ALA A 185 -13.78 0.53 6.16
C ALA A 185 -13.15 0.33 4.78
N ILE A 186 -12.24 -0.63 4.66
CA ILE A 186 -11.63 -1.05 3.39
C ILE A 186 -11.75 -2.57 3.27
N ALA A 187 -12.35 -3.02 2.16
CA ALA A 187 -12.44 -4.41 1.80
C ALA A 187 -11.22 -4.84 0.97
N PHE A 188 -10.60 -5.95 1.35
CA PHE A 188 -9.60 -6.66 0.54
C PHE A 188 -10.21 -7.97 0.07
N GLY A 189 -10.65 -7.99 -1.19
CA GLY A 189 -11.18 -9.18 -1.84
C GLY A 189 -10.13 -9.86 -2.70
N THR A 190 -10.26 -11.18 -2.83
CA THR A 190 -9.49 -11.97 -3.79
C THR A 190 -10.40 -12.92 -4.55
N GLU A 191 -10.03 -13.24 -5.79
CA GLU A 191 -10.59 -14.39 -6.50
C GLU A 191 -10.36 -15.69 -5.69
N GLU A 192 -11.18 -16.71 -5.92
CA GLU A 192 -11.09 -18.02 -5.26
C GLU A 192 -9.65 -18.60 -5.34
N ASN A 193 -9.19 -19.26 -4.27
CA ASN A 193 -7.85 -19.89 -4.13
C ASN A 193 -6.62 -18.96 -3.99
N LYS A 194 -6.77 -17.72 -3.51
CA LYS A 194 -5.64 -16.80 -3.24
C LYS A 194 -5.46 -16.52 -1.74
N LEU A 195 -4.21 -16.27 -1.32
CA LEU A 195 -3.87 -16.07 0.10
C LEU A 195 -3.94 -14.58 0.51
N LEU A 196 -4.69 -14.26 1.55
CA LEU A 196 -4.63 -12.96 2.22
C LEU A 196 -4.07 -13.15 3.63
N LYS A 197 -2.98 -12.43 3.97
CA LYS A 197 -2.30 -12.56 5.26
C LYS A 197 -2.11 -11.21 5.95
N ILE A 198 -2.87 -10.93 7.00
CA ILE A 198 -2.75 -9.66 7.76
C ILE A 198 -1.64 -9.79 8.81
N ILE A 199 -0.89 -8.71 9.03
CA ILE A 199 0.10 -8.59 10.10
C ILE A 199 -0.03 -7.21 10.77
N PRO A 200 -0.06 -7.09 12.10
CA PRO A 200 -0.13 -8.16 13.09
C PRO A 200 -1.52 -8.85 13.12
N LYS A 201 -1.58 -10.04 13.74
CA LYS A 201 -2.84 -10.75 14.03
C LYS A 201 -3.68 -9.91 15.00
N GLU A 202 -4.48 -8.99 14.48
CA GLU A 202 -5.62 -8.46 15.23
C GLU A 202 -6.74 -9.52 15.22
N ILE A 203 -7.49 -9.60 16.32
CA ILE A 203 -8.51 -10.62 16.58
C ILE A 203 -9.54 -10.59 15.45
N PHE A 204 -9.65 -11.69 14.70
CA PHE A 204 -10.74 -11.89 13.76
C PHE A 204 -12.02 -12.03 14.58
N GLU A 205 -12.87 -11.01 14.57
CA GLU A 205 -14.26 -11.20 14.96
C GLU A 205 -15.01 -11.71 13.73
N ASN A 206 -15.67 -12.86 13.86
CA ASN A 206 -16.59 -13.33 12.83
C ASN A 206 -17.69 -12.28 12.72
N GLY A 207 -17.83 -11.67 11.54
CA GLY A 207 -18.96 -10.80 11.26
C GLY A 207 -20.20 -11.69 11.18
N ASN A 208 -21.05 -11.63 12.20
CA ASN A 208 -22.43 -12.08 12.06
C ASN A 208 -23.18 -10.91 11.43
N ASP A 209 -23.55 -11.07 10.15
CA ASP A 209 -24.61 -10.26 9.55
C ASP A 209 -25.96 -10.60 10.22
#